data_AF-A0A167JID0-F1
#
_entry.id   AF-A0A167JID0-F1
#
_cell.length_a   1.000
_cell.length_b   1.000
_cell.length_c   1.000
_cell.angle_alpha   90.00
_cell.angle_beta   90.00
_cell.angle_gamma   90.00
#
_symmetry.space_group_name_H-M   'P 1'
#
loop_
_entity.id
_entity.type
_entity.pdbx_description
1 polymer ?
#
loop_
_entity_poly.entity_id
_entity_poly.type
_entity_poly.pdbx_seq_one_letter_code
_entity_poly.pdbx_strand_id
1 'polypeptide(L)'
;MSTLPSVVSRFIEYYAALDSQPPTALVGLYHSNATLIDPFGEHNGIFALQRYFTHLLANVEKCRFVIDPPLCSGNRFVVTWVMHWSHPRIAGGEPLELPGCSVVDTENNLITRQRDFYDAGEMIYEHLPLLGWAVRGVKRRVKS
;
A
#
# COMPACT_ATOMS: atom_id res chain seq x y z
N MET A 1 -18.93 16.30 -16.77
CA MET A 1 -17.91 15.33 -16.31
C MET A 1 -17.17 15.98 -15.16
N SER A 2 -17.36 15.50 -13.94
CA SER A 2 -16.69 16.08 -12.78
C SER A 2 -15.19 15.81 -12.91
N THR A 3 -14.39 16.86 -13.14
CA THR A 3 -12.94 16.76 -13.11
C THR A 3 -12.52 16.41 -11.68
N LEU A 4 -11.89 15.24 -11.51
CA LEU A 4 -11.33 14.84 -10.22
C LEU A 4 -10.36 15.93 -9.73
N PRO A 5 -10.30 16.22 -8.42
CA PRO A 5 -9.31 17.13 -7.87
C PRO A 5 -7.90 16.70 -8.32
N SER A 6 -7.02 17.65 -8.63
CA SER A 6 -5.70 17.32 -9.21
C SER A 6 -4.82 16.42 -8.33
N VAL A 7 -5.01 16.40 -7.01
CA VAL A 7 -4.30 15.48 -6.10
C VAL A 7 -4.83 14.04 -6.23
N VAL A 8 -6.12 13.88 -6.49
CA VAL A 8 -6.76 12.58 -6.68
C VAL A 8 -6.31 11.94 -7.98
N SER A 9 -6.30 12.70 -9.08
CA SER A 9 -5.77 12.19 -10.36
C SER A 9 -4.30 11.80 -10.25
N ARG A 10 -3.46 12.65 -9.63
CA ARG A 10 -2.04 12.35 -9.41
C ARG A 10 -1.82 11.16 -8.48
N PHE A 11 -2.68 10.97 -7.47
CA PHE A 11 -2.67 9.77 -6.63
C PHE A 11 -2.92 8.53 -7.49
N ILE A 12 -3.98 8.53 -8.29
CA ILE A 12 -4.34 7.39 -9.14
C ILE A 12 -3.20 7.08 -10.12
N GLU A 13 -2.67 8.11 -10.80
CA GLU A 13 -1.57 7.97 -11.76
C GLU A 13 -0.31 7.41 -11.10
N TYR A 14 0.05 7.90 -9.91
CA TYR A 14 1.23 7.44 -9.18
C TYR A 14 1.12 5.98 -8.76
N TYR A 15 0.01 5.60 -8.11
CA TYR A 15 -0.17 4.24 -7.59
C TYR A 15 -0.46 3.22 -8.68
N ALA A 16 -1.14 3.59 -9.77
CA ALA A 16 -1.38 2.70 -10.90
C ALA A 16 -0.09 2.31 -11.64
N ALA A 17 0.95 3.14 -11.55
CA ALA A 17 2.25 2.93 -12.18
C ALA A 17 3.38 2.74 -11.16
N LEU A 18 3.06 2.30 -9.93
CA LEU A 18 3.97 2.33 -8.78
C LEU A 18 5.32 1.62 -9.03
N ASP A 19 5.31 0.51 -9.74
CA ASP A 19 6.51 -0.26 -10.11
C ASP A 19 7.49 0.49 -11.04
N SER A 20 6.98 1.46 -11.81
CA SER A 20 7.76 2.27 -12.75
C SER A 20 8.10 3.67 -12.24
N GLN A 21 7.56 4.07 -11.08
CA GLN A 21 7.74 5.40 -10.54
C GLN A 21 8.92 5.43 -9.54
N PRO A 22 9.85 6.39 -9.68
CA PRO A 22 10.90 6.55 -8.69
C PRO A 22 10.28 7.05 -7.36
N PRO A 23 10.79 6.61 -6.20
CA PRO A 23 10.34 7.13 -4.89
C PRO A 23 10.45 8.66 -4.75
N THR A 24 11.27 9.31 -5.58
CA THR A 24 11.36 10.78 -5.66
C THR A 24 10.06 11.43 -6.14
N ALA A 25 9.21 10.73 -6.90
CA ALA A 25 7.92 11.24 -7.35
C ALA A 25 6.89 11.41 -6.22
N LEU A 26 7.17 10.87 -5.03
CA LEU A 26 6.42 11.21 -3.80
C LEU A 26 6.56 12.71 -3.46
N VAL A 27 7.68 13.33 -3.84
CA VAL A 27 7.92 14.77 -3.67
C VAL A 27 7.01 15.52 -4.65
N GLY A 28 5.99 16.18 -4.12
CA GLY A 28 4.98 16.90 -4.91
C GLY A 28 3.62 16.23 -4.94
N LEU A 29 3.52 14.96 -4.50
CA LEU A 29 2.26 14.30 -4.19
C LEU A 29 1.94 14.38 -2.69
N TYR A 30 2.96 14.24 -1.85
CA TYR A 30 2.85 14.27 -0.40
C TYR A 30 3.35 15.58 0.22
N HIS A 31 2.73 15.98 1.32
CA HIS A 31 3.23 17.03 2.21
C HIS A 31 4.54 16.57 2.88
N SER A 32 5.43 17.52 3.22
CA SER A 32 6.73 17.22 3.83
C SER A 32 6.63 16.46 5.15
N ASN A 33 5.57 16.74 5.92
CA ASN A 33 5.24 16.11 7.20
C ASN A 33 4.08 15.10 7.08
N ALA A 34 3.81 14.57 5.89
CA ALA A 34 2.71 13.65 5.71
C ALA A 34 2.89 12.34 6.48
N THR A 35 1.79 11.71 6.87
CA THR A 35 1.78 10.43 7.58
C THR A 35 1.16 9.34 6.70
N LEU A 36 1.86 8.21 6.54
CA LEU A 36 1.31 7.00 5.94
C LEU A 36 1.16 5.94 7.02
N ILE A 37 -0.02 5.35 7.12
CA ILE A 37 -0.32 4.25 8.05
C ILE A 37 -0.77 3.06 7.24
N ASP A 38 -0.19 1.90 7.49
CA ASP A 38 -0.64 0.64 6.94
C ASP A 38 -0.58 -0.45 8.03
N PRO A 39 -0.94 -1.71 7.72
CA PRO A 39 -0.82 -2.80 8.68
C PRO A 39 0.62 -3.11 9.17
N PHE A 40 1.66 -2.67 8.45
CA PHE A 40 3.06 -2.86 8.84
C PHE A 40 3.57 -1.78 9.78
N GLY A 41 2.98 -0.58 9.74
CA GLY A 41 3.29 0.46 10.71
C GLY A 41 2.86 1.87 10.29
N GLU A 42 3.47 2.84 10.96
CA GLU A 42 3.25 4.26 10.71
C GLU A 42 4.56 4.92 10.27
N HIS A 43 4.49 5.68 9.18
CA HIS A 43 5.61 6.36 8.54
C HIS A 43 5.34 7.86 8.51
N ASN A 44 6.19 8.63 9.17
CA ASN A 44 6.01 10.07 9.37
C ASN A 44 7.08 10.88 8.62
N GLY A 45 6.62 11.75 7.73
CA GLY A 45 7.44 12.66 6.94
C GLY A 45 7.99 12.05 5.66
N ILE A 46 8.27 12.93 4.68
CA ILE A 46 8.60 12.54 3.31
C ILE A 46 9.81 11.60 3.21
N PHE A 47 10.83 11.79 4.05
CA PHE A 47 12.00 10.91 4.07
C PHE A 47 11.67 9.50 4.55
N ALA A 48 10.77 9.36 5.54
CA ALA A 48 10.33 8.06 6.02
C ALA A 48 9.51 7.34 4.95
N LEU A 49 8.61 8.07 4.27
CA LEU A 49 7.82 7.56 3.15
C LEU A 49 8.75 7.11 2.00
N GLN A 50 9.69 7.95 1.56
CA GLN A 50 10.64 7.58 0.51
C GLN A 50 11.41 6.31 0.85
N ARG A 51 11.98 6.24 2.06
CA ARG A 51 12.70 5.04 2.51
C ARG A 51 11.77 3.82 2.54
N TYR A 52 10.54 3.98 3.01
CA TYR A 52 9.55 2.90 3.06
C TYR A 52 9.25 2.37 1.65
N PHE A 53 8.87 3.24 0.72
CA PHE A 53 8.58 2.86 -0.68
C PHE A 53 9.80 2.26 -1.39
N THR A 54 11.02 2.76 -1.14
CA THR A 54 12.24 2.14 -1.67
C THR A 54 12.38 0.69 -1.20
N HIS A 55 12.13 0.39 0.08
CA HIS A 55 12.23 -0.98 0.59
C HIS A 55 11.08 -1.86 0.10
N LEU A 56 9.87 -1.31 0.03
CA LEU A 56 8.68 -2.00 -0.47
C LEU A 56 8.86 -2.44 -1.93
N LEU A 57 9.41 -1.56 -2.77
CA LEU A 57 9.57 -1.80 -4.21
C LEU A 57 10.86 -2.54 -4.58
N ALA A 58 11.89 -2.54 -3.72
CA ALA A 58 13.19 -3.16 -4.02
C ALA A 58 13.12 -4.67 -4.34
N ASN A 59 12.07 -5.37 -3.90
CA ASN A 59 11.96 -6.83 -4.03
C ASN A 59 10.72 -7.29 -4.80
N VAL A 60 9.94 -6.37 -5.39
CA VAL A 60 8.73 -6.74 -6.11
C VAL A 60 9.00 -6.71 -7.61
N GLU A 61 8.81 -7.86 -8.29
CA GLU A 61 9.05 -7.95 -9.74
C GLU A 61 7.97 -7.26 -10.56
N LYS A 62 6.72 -7.32 -10.08
CA LYS A 62 5.57 -6.63 -10.66
C LYS A 62 4.65 -6.20 -9.53
N CYS A 63 4.31 -4.92 -9.48
CA CYS A 63 3.36 -4.36 -8.51
C CYS A 63 2.49 -3.35 -9.22
N ARG A 64 1.23 -3.70 -9.45
CA ARG A 64 0.28 -2.80 -10.11
C ARG A 64 -0.98 -2.70 -9.28
N PHE A 65 -1.45 -1.48 -9.09
CA PHE A 65 -2.75 -1.22 -8.49
C PHE A 65 -3.78 -0.98 -9.60
N VAL A 66 -4.88 -1.71 -9.54
CA VAL A 66 -6.13 -1.36 -10.23
C VAL A 66 -6.95 -0.57 -9.23
N ILE A 67 -7.14 0.70 -9.50
CA ILE A 67 -7.75 1.66 -8.58
C ILE A 67 -9.15 2.01 -9.07
N ASP A 68 -10.14 1.83 -8.21
CA ASP A 68 -11.53 2.18 -8.52
C ASP A 68 -11.76 3.70 -8.46
N PRO A 69 -12.87 4.20 -9.05
CA PRO A 69 -13.26 5.59 -8.90
C PRO A 69 -13.38 6.01 -7.42
N PRO A 70 -12.67 7.06 -6.97
CA PRO A 70 -12.64 7.44 -5.57
C PRO A 70 -13.90 8.18 -5.15
N LEU A 71 -14.31 7.97 -3.89
CA LEU A 71 -15.36 8.73 -3.22
C LEU A 71 -14.75 9.96 -2.54
N CYS A 72 -15.03 11.14 -3.09
CA CYS A 72 -14.48 12.40 -2.60
C CYS A 72 -15.46 13.13 -1.67
N SER A 73 -14.97 13.69 -0.57
CA SER A 73 -15.74 14.53 0.35
C SER A 73 -14.84 15.62 0.94
N GLY A 74 -15.00 16.86 0.45
CA GLY A 74 -14.16 17.98 0.84
C GLY A 74 -12.68 17.71 0.59
N ASN A 75 -11.87 17.79 1.66
CA ASN A 75 -10.43 17.58 1.64
C ASN A 75 -10.01 16.11 1.85
N ARG A 76 -10.97 15.18 1.78
CA ARG A 76 -10.73 13.74 1.98
C ARG A 76 -11.26 12.95 0.80
N PHE A 77 -10.59 11.85 0.47
CA PHE A 77 -11.14 10.84 -0.42
C PHE A 77 -10.90 9.42 0.12
N VAL A 78 -11.77 8.51 -0.29
CA VAL A 78 -11.64 7.07 -0.06
C VAL A 78 -11.58 6.38 -1.39
N VAL A 79 -10.71 5.39 -1.51
CA VAL A 79 -10.52 4.66 -2.76
C VAL A 79 -10.31 3.18 -2.48
N THR A 80 -10.98 2.33 -3.23
CA THR A 80 -10.75 0.88 -3.24
C THR A 80 -9.78 0.54 -4.35
N TRP A 81 -9.00 -0.51 -4.13
CA TRP A 81 -8.01 -0.95 -5.09
C TRP A 81 -7.79 -2.45 -4.98
N VAL A 82 -7.27 -3.04 -6.06
CA VAL A 82 -6.72 -4.39 -6.08
C VAL A 82 -5.26 -4.29 -6.47
N MET A 83 -4.38 -4.77 -5.60
CA MET A 83 -2.95 -4.87 -5.88
C MET A 83 -2.69 -6.22 -6.56
N HIS A 84 -2.25 -6.17 -7.81
CA HIS A 84 -1.73 -7.32 -8.53
C HIS A 84 -0.22 -7.35 -8.39
N TRP A 85 0.30 -8.47 -7.88
CA TRP A 85 1.72 -8.56 -7.60
C TRP A 85 2.25 -9.98 -7.77
N SER A 86 3.54 -10.11 -8.04
CA SER A 86 4.19 -11.41 -8.20
C SER A 86 5.58 -11.40 -7.58
N HIS A 87 5.98 -12.52 -7.00
CA HIS A 87 7.32 -12.67 -6.41
C HIS A 87 7.85 -14.10 -6.65
N PRO A 88 9.10 -14.28 -7.13
CA PRO A 88 9.61 -15.59 -7.58
C PRO A 88 9.57 -16.70 -6.53
N ARG A 89 9.71 -16.33 -5.25
CA ARG A 89 9.74 -17.28 -4.13
C ARG A 89 8.35 -17.62 -3.58
N ILE A 90 7.30 -17.07 -4.18
CA ILE A 90 5.92 -17.10 -3.68
C ILE A 90 5.03 -17.64 -4.80
N ALA A 91 4.20 -18.65 -4.49
CA ALA A 91 3.31 -19.29 -5.47
C ALA A 91 4.00 -19.68 -6.80
N GLY A 92 5.32 -19.90 -6.81
CA GLY A 92 6.08 -20.16 -8.03
C GLY A 92 6.19 -18.99 -9.01
N GLY A 93 5.94 -17.75 -8.57
CA GLY A 93 5.91 -16.55 -9.42
C GLY A 93 4.55 -16.24 -10.02
N GLU A 94 3.49 -16.98 -9.65
CA GLU A 94 2.13 -16.70 -10.11
C GLU A 94 1.64 -15.33 -9.62
N PRO A 95 0.84 -14.61 -10.44
CA PRO A 95 0.21 -13.36 -10.02
C PRO A 95 -0.77 -13.59 -8.88
N LEU A 96 -0.63 -12.80 -7.82
CA LEU A 96 -1.53 -12.74 -6.68
C LEU A 96 -2.30 -11.42 -6.68
N GLU A 97 -3.47 -11.45 -6.06
CA GLU A 97 -4.35 -10.29 -5.92
C GLU A 97 -4.59 -10.02 -4.45
N LEU A 98 -4.50 -8.75 -4.05
CA LEU A 98 -4.81 -8.31 -2.70
C LEU A 98 -5.77 -7.13 -2.77
N PRO A 99 -7.05 -7.30 -2.37
CA PRO A 99 -7.98 -6.19 -2.28
C PRO A 99 -7.67 -5.31 -1.07
N GLY A 100 -7.87 -4.01 -1.23
CA GLY A 100 -7.68 -3.05 -0.16
C GLY A 100 -8.42 -1.74 -0.39
N CYS A 101 -8.30 -0.84 0.58
CA CYS A 101 -8.76 0.53 0.43
C CYS A 101 -7.85 1.51 1.16
N SER A 102 -7.84 2.74 0.69
CA SER A 102 -7.08 3.84 1.26
C SER A 102 -8.01 4.98 1.64
N VAL A 103 -7.85 5.51 2.84
CA VAL A 103 -8.47 6.76 3.29
C VAL A 103 -7.40 7.84 3.28
N VAL A 104 -7.62 8.89 2.50
CA VAL A 104 -6.61 9.90 2.21
C VAL A 104 -7.13 11.30 2.54
N ASP A 105 -6.39 11.99 3.39
CA ASP A 105 -6.56 13.40 3.71
C ASP A 105 -5.62 14.26 2.88
N THR A 106 -6.12 15.38 2.40
CA THR A 106 -5.40 16.28 1.51
C THR A 106 -5.53 17.73 1.96
N GLU A 107 -4.51 18.52 1.66
CA GLU A 107 -4.51 19.96 1.89
C GLU A 107 -3.63 20.63 0.84
N ASN A 108 -4.07 21.77 0.29
CA ASN A 108 -3.31 22.51 -0.71
C ASN A 108 -2.81 21.64 -1.86
N ASN A 109 -3.65 20.71 -2.32
CA ASN A 109 -3.34 19.77 -3.39
C ASN A 109 -2.18 18.81 -3.05
N LEU A 110 -1.94 18.51 -1.78
CA LEU A 110 -0.96 17.53 -1.31
C LEU A 110 -1.61 16.56 -0.35
N ILE A 111 -1.10 15.33 -0.28
CA ILE A 111 -1.53 14.33 0.70
C ILE A 111 -0.89 14.66 2.04
N THR A 112 -1.70 14.85 3.07
CA THR A 112 -1.24 15.07 4.45
C THR A 112 -1.31 13.80 5.28
N ARG A 113 -2.26 12.91 4.98
CA ARG A 113 -2.37 11.62 5.66
C ARG A 113 -2.96 10.58 4.72
N GLN A 114 -2.36 9.40 4.71
CA GLN A 114 -2.88 8.22 4.05
C GLN A 114 -2.98 7.09 5.07
N ARG A 115 -4.10 6.37 5.06
CA ARG A 115 -4.25 5.13 5.81
C ARG A 115 -4.76 4.03 4.90
N ASP A 116 -3.99 2.96 4.83
CA ASP A 116 -4.28 1.79 4.02
C ASP A 116 -4.87 0.68 4.89
N PHE A 117 -5.93 0.05 4.36
CA PHE A 117 -6.63 -1.07 4.97
C PHE A 117 -6.62 -2.22 3.97
N TYR A 118 -5.92 -3.30 4.32
CA TYR A 118 -5.88 -4.55 3.58
C TYR A 118 -5.51 -5.67 4.55
N ASP A 119 -5.79 -6.91 4.16
CA ASP A 119 -5.44 -8.06 4.99
C ASP A 119 -3.94 -8.37 4.87
N ALA A 120 -3.15 -7.80 5.78
CA ALA A 120 -1.73 -8.14 5.87
C ALA A 120 -1.52 -9.60 6.31
N GLY A 121 -2.52 -10.26 6.89
CA GLY A 121 -2.49 -11.69 7.09
C GLY A 121 -2.50 -12.42 5.74
N GLU A 122 -3.41 -12.10 4.83
CA GLU A 122 -3.41 -12.66 3.47
C GLU A 122 -2.07 -12.41 2.75
N MET A 123 -1.47 -11.24 2.99
CA MET A 123 -0.13 -10.89 2.49
C MET A 123 1.05 -11.54 3.27
N ILE A 124 0.93 -11.93 4.55
CA ILE A 124 2.06 -12.44 5.37
C ILE A 124 1.97 -13.95 5.61
N TYR A 125 0.76 -14.50 5.79
CA TYR A 125 0.52 -15.91 6.09
C TYR A 125 1.01 -16.83 4.97
N GLU A 126 1.02 -16.36 3.74
CA GLU A 126 1.55 -17.13 2.60
C GLU A 126 3.05 -16.93 2.38
N HIS A 127 3.74 -16.01 3.08
CA HIS A 127 5.11 -15.55 2.72
C HIS A 127 6.15 -15.63 3.85
N LEU A 128 5.81 -16.11 5.05
CA LEU A 128 6.82 -16.57 6.01
C LEU A 128 6.86 -18.11 6.08
N PRO A 129 7.86 -18.78 5.47
CA PRO A 129 8.14 -20.20 5.75
C PRO A 129 8.48 -20.48 7.24
N LEU A 130 8.61 -19.43 8.07
CA LEU A 130 8.93 -19.52 9.49
C LEU A 130 7.69 -19.53 10.42
N LEU A 131 6.52 -19.07 9.98
CA LEU A 131 5.29 -19.14 10.79
C LEU A 131 4.66 -20.54 10.81
N GLY A 132 5.05 -21.42 9.89
CA GLY A 132 4.67 -22.84 9.93
C GLY A 132 5.17 -23.55 11.21
N TRP A 133 6.25 -23.11 11.84
CA TRP A 133 6.77 -23.72 13.07
C TRP A 133 6.16 -23.11 14.35
N ALA A 134 5.95 -21.79 14.37
CA ALA A 134 5.37 -21.08 15.52
C ALA A 134 3.90 -21.45 15.77
N VAL A 135 3.08 -21.61 14.71
CA VAL A 135 1.66 -22.00 14.85
C VAL A 135 1.51 -23.48 15.26
N ARG A 136 2.44 -24.35 14.85
CA ARG A 136 2.49 -25.76 15.32
C ARG A 136 2.84 -25.86 16.81
N GLY A 137 3.62 -24.92 17.35
CA GLY A 137 3.96 -24.86 18.78
C GLY A 137 2.78 -24.45 19.66
N VAL A 138 1.95 -23.51 19.21
CA VAL A 138 0.81 -23.01 20.00
C VAL A 138 -0.35 -24.02 20.04
N LYS A 139 -0.65 -24.72 18.94
CA LYS A 139 -1.67 -25.80 18.95
C LYS A 139 -1.32 -26.99 19.86
N ARG A 140 -0.05 -27.18 20.21
CA ARG A 140 0.38 -28.23 21.15
C ARG A 140 0.14 -27.86 22.62
N ARG A 141 -0.01 -26.56 22.93
CA ARG A 141 -0.27 -26.06 24.29
C ARG A 141 -1.75 -25.86 24.63
N VAL A 142 -2.66 -26.03 23.68
CA VAL A 142 -4.12 -25.96 23.91
C VAL A 142 -4.74 -27.37 23.98
N LYS A 143 -3.92 -28.41 23.95
CA LYS A 143 -4.28 -29.82 24.25
C LYS A 143 -3.43 -30.39 25.41
N SER A 144 -3.16 -29.59 26.43
CA SER A 144 -2.78 -30.07 27.76
C SER A 144 -3.59 -29.33 28.80
#